data_AF-A0A920MP48-F1
#
_entry.id   AF-A0A920MP48-F1
#
_cell.length_a   1.000
_cell.length_b   1.000
_cell.length_c   1.000
_cell.angle_alpha   90.00
_cell.angle_beta   90.00
_cell.angle_gamma   90.00
#
_symmetry.space_group_name_H-M   'P 1'
#
loop_
_entity.id
_entity.type
_entity.pdbx_description
1 polymer ?
#
loop_
_entity_poly.entity_id
_entity_poly.type
_entity_poly.pdbx_seq_one_letter_code
_entity_poly.pdbx_strand_id
1 'polypeptide(L)'
;MESGQGVKKGFLDYLDSEQPDILCIQESKAHKEQLSSEIIEDHGYHTYWHSGIKKGYSGVATFCKKEPLYIQEGLGIEKYDNEGARPHY
;
A
#
# COMPACT_ATOMS: atom_id res chain seq x y z
N MET A 1 24.47 13.27 1.22
CA MET A 1 23.08 13.39 0.75
C MET A 1 22.31 12.24 1.36
N GLU A 2 21.64 12.50 2.47
CA GLU A 2 20.75 11.55 3.14
C GLU A 2 19.37 11.59 2.46
N SER A 3 18.75 10.41 2.29
CA SER A 3 17.30 10.13 2.26
C SER A 3 16.99 9.03 1.23
N GLY A 4 16.62 7.84 1.70
CA GLY A 4 16.24 6.73 0.84
C GLY A 4 16.25 5.37 1.53
N GLN A 5 15.84 5.27 2.79
CA GLN A 5 15.52 3.99 3.40
C GLN A 5 14.01 3.77 3.25
N GLY A 6 13.59 2.79 2.46
CA GLY A 6 12.16 2.61 2.19
C GLY A 6 11.72 1.21 1.83
N VAL A 7 12.21 0.67 0.71
CA VAL A 7 11.84 -0.68 0.29
C VAL A 7 12.90 -1.65 0.82
N LYS A 8 12.64 -2.22 2.01
CA LYS A 8 13.57 -3.23 2.57
C LYS A 8 13.68 -4.38 1.56
N LYS A 9 14.90 -4.67 1.12
CA LYS A 9 15.27 -5.79 0.22
C LYS A 9 14.39 -7.04 0.35
N GLY A 10 14.06 -7.46 1.57
CA GLY A 10 13.22 -8.62 1.83
C GLY A 10 11.75 -8.54 1.37
N PHE A 11 11.18 -7.35 1.15
CA PHE A 11 9.83 -7.22 0.61
C PHE A 11 9.78 -7.51 -0.90
N LEU A 12 10.78 -7.03 -1.64
CA LEU A 12 10.89 -7.33 -3.07
C LEU A 12 11.24 -8.80 -3.28
N ASP A 13 12.17 -9.33 -2.48
CA ASP A 13 12.50 -10.77 -2.50
C ASP A 13 11.24 -11.64 -2.27
N TYR A 14 10.34 -11.21 -1.38
CA TYR A 14 9.05 -11.87 -1.13
C TYR A 14 8.11 -11.80 -2.34
N LEU A 15 8.00 -10.63 -2.99
CA LEU A 15 7.16 -10.47 -4.19
C LEU A 15 7.64 -11.38 -5.33
N ASP A 16 8.96 -11.52 -5.49
CA ASP A 16 9.57 -12.38 -6.51
C ASP A 16 9.42 -13.87 -6.21
N SER A 17 9.47 -14.26 -4.93
CA SER A 17 9.35 -15.67 -4.54
C SER A 17 7.91 -16.16 -4.53
N GLU A 18 7.03 -15.43 -3.85
CA GLU A 18 5.64 -15.86 -3.64
C GLU A 18 4.74 -15.50 -4.81
N GLN A 19 5.08 -14.44 -5.56
CA GLN A 19 4.34 -13.99 -6.73
C GLN A 19 2.80 -13.93 -6.52
N PRO A 20 2.30 -13.31 -5.45
CA PRO A 20 0.86 -13.25 -5.19
C PRO A 20 0.11 -12.59 -6.34
N ASP A 21 -1.11 -13.02 -6.66
CA ASP A 21 -1.95 -12.28 -7.62
C ASP A 21 -2.45 -10.95 -7.04
N ILE A 22 -2.77 -10.97 -5.74
CA ILE A 22 -3.22 -9.83 -4.95
C ILE A 22 -2.54 -9.90 -3.56
N LEU A 23 -1.96 -8.79 -3.12
CA LEU A 23 -1.37 -8.64 -1.78
C LEU A 23 -1.94 -7.39 -1.11
N CYS A 24 -2.46 -7.55 0.11
CA CYS A 24 -3.00 -6.45 0.92
C CYS A 24 -2.13 -6.26 2.17
N ILE A 25 -1.61 -5.06 2.36
CA ILE A 25 -0.82 -4.67 3.53
C ILE A 25 -1.63 -3.68 4.37
N GLN A 26 -1.70 -3.94 5.67
CA GLN A 26 -2.38 -3.10 6.66
C GLN A 26 -1.36 -2.52 7.63
N GLU A 27 -1.69 -1.37 8.23
CA GLU A 27 -0.82 -0.65 9.17
C GLU A 27 0.59 -0.39 8.64
N SER A 28 0.74 -0.18 7.33
CA SER A 28 2.05 0.01 6.69
C SER A 28 2.79 1.23 7.26
N LYS A 29 2.04 2.25 7.72
CA LYS A 29 2.53 3.59 8.09
C LYS A 29 3.44 4.22 7.02
N ALA A 30 3.44 3.63 5.82
CA ALA A 30 4.26 3.98 4.70
C ALA A 30 3.43 4.84 3.76
N HIS A 31 4.04 5.89 3.27
CA HIS A 31 3.44 6.74 2.24
C HIS A 31 3.88 6.27 0.85
N LYS A 32 3.03 6.51 -0.16
CA LYS A 32 3.34 6.26 -1.58
C LYS A 32 4.67 6.88 -2.00
N GLU A 33 5.09 7.97 -1.37
CA GLU A 33 6.36 8.66 -1.61
C GLU A 33 7.59 7.87 -1.10
N GLN A 34 7.41 6.94 -0.16
CA GLN A 34 8.49 6.13 0.43
C GLN A 34 8.74 4.82 -0.32
N LEU A 35 7.75 4.38 -1.10
CA LEU A 35 7.85 3.26 -2.03
C LEU A 35 7.72 3.87 -3.42
N SER A 36 8.86 4.17 -4.05
CA SER A 36 8.86 4.62 -5.44
C SER A 36 8.04 3.62 -6.26
N SER A 37 6.88 4.06 -6.75
CA SER A 37 5.90 3.23 -7.45
C SER A 37 6.54 2.46 -8.61
N GLU A 38 7.56 3.06 -9.23
CA GLU A 38 8.42 2.45 -10.26
C GLU A 38 9.01 1.10 -9.81
N ILE A 39 9.50 0.98 -8.58
CA ILE A 39 10.13 -0.26 -8.09
C ILE A 39 9.11 -1.40 -7.99
N ILE A 40 7.83 -1.10 -7.73
CA ILE A 40 6.81 -2.14 -7.61
C ILE A 40 6.16 -2.44 -8.97
N GLU A 41 6.02 -1.41 -9.81
CA GLU A 41 5.57 -1.54 -11.19
C GLU A 41 6.55 -2.39 -12.02
N ASP A 42 7.86 -2.25 -11.79
CA ASP A 42 8.91 -3.08 -12.41
C ASP A 42 8.74 -4.58 -12.10
N HIS A 43 8.11 -4.92 -10.97
CA HIS A 43 7.78 -6.30 -10.60
C HIS A 43 6.40 -6.74 -11.10
N GLY A 44 5.73 -5.93 -11.92
CA GLY A 44 4.45 -6.25 -12.58
C GLY A 44 3.21 -6.04 -11.71
N TYR A 45 3.29 -5.19 -10.69
CA TYR A 45 2.16 -4.91 -9.80
C TYR A 45 1.66 -3.47 -9.93
N HIS A 46 0.34 -3.34 -10.05
CA HIS A 46 -0.38 -2.11 -9.82
C HIS A 46 -0.55 -1.88 -8.32
N THR A 47 -0.33 -0.66 -7.84
CA THR A 47 -0.44 -0.34 -6.40
C THR A 47 -1.48 0.72 -6.10
N TYR A 48 -2.25 0.45 -5.04
CA TYR A 48 -3.30 1.32 -4.54
C TYR A 48 -3.07 1.60 -3.07
N TRP A 49 -3.02 2.87 -2.71
CA TRP A 49 -2.64 3.33 -1.38
C TRP A 49 -3.76 4.14 -0.77
N HIS A 50 -4.13 3.84 0.46
CA HIS A 50 -5.07 4.66 1.22
C HIS A 50 -4.48 4.92 2.61
N SER A 51 -4.10 6.18 2.86
CA SER A 51 -3.51 6.62 4.12
C SER A 51 -4.51 7.50 4.87
N GLY A 52 -4.60 7.32 6.20
CA GLY A 52 -5.40 8.20 7.05
C GLY A 52 -4.85 9.64 7.04
N ILE A 53 -5.68 10.61 7.43
CA ILE A 53 -5.35 12.06 7.39
C ILE A 53 -4.06 12.39 8.16
N LYS A 54 -3.77 11.65 9.23
CA LYS A 54 -2.53 11.81 10.02
C LYS A 54 -1.39 11.00 9.40
N LYS A 55 -0.37 11.70 8.91
CA LYS A 55 0.89 11.11 8.44
C LYS A 55 1.47 10.13 9.47
N GLY A 56 1.85 8.93 9.02
CA GLY A 56 2.43 7.88 9.87
C GLY A 56 1.50 7.18 10.85
N TYR A 57 0.19 7.49 10.87
CA TYR A 57 -0.76 6.89 11.81
C TYR A 57 -1.46 5.64 11.25
N SER A 58 -1.85 5.67 9.97
CA SER A 58 -2.52 4.57 9.28
C SER A 58 -2.19 4.56 7.79
N GLY A 59 -2.18 3.38 7.19
CA GLY A 59 -1.98 3.20 5.76
C GLY A 59 -2.24 1.76 5.32
N VAL A 60 -3.17 1.59 4.38
CA VAL A 60 -3.39 0.32 3.68
C VAL A 60 -2.83 0.43 2.26
N ALA A 61 -2.30 -0.67 1.77
CA ALA A 61 -1.76 -0.77 0.42
C ALA A 61 -2.21 -2.08 -0.22
N THR A 62 -2.68 -2.00 -1.46
CA THR A 62 -3.08 -3.16 -2.24
C THR A 62 -2.21 -3.23 -3.48
N PHE A 63 -1.67 -4.41 -3.75
CA PHE A 63 -0.82 -4.73 -4.88
C PHE A 63 -1.56 -5.77 -5.74
N CYS A 64 -1.71 -5.51 -7.03
CA CYS A 64 -2.44 -6.39 -7.94
C CYS A 64 -1.64 -6.60 -9.23
N LYS A 65 -1.44 -7.85 -9.67
CA LYS A 65 -0.82 -8.13 -10.98
C LYS A 65 -1.67 -7.70 -12.17
N LYS A 66 -2.99 -7.75 -11.99
CA LYS A 66 -3.96 -7.30 -12.99
C LYS A 66 -4.61 -6.02 -12.52
N GLU A 67 -4.83 -5.10 -13.46
CA GLU A 67 -5.57 -3.89 -13.18
C GLU A 67 -7.02 -4.23 -12.75
N PRO A 68 -7.47 -3.77 -11.57
CA PRO A 68 -8.82 -3.98 -11.10
C PRO A 68 -9.83 -3.18 -11.95
N LEU A 69 -11.03 -3.74 -12.13
CA LEU A 69 -12.11 -3.07 -12.87
C LEU A 69 -12.68 -1.84 -12.14
N TYR A 70 -12.56 -1.83 -10.82
CA TYR A 70 -13.08 -0.76 -9.97
C TYR A 70 -12.26 -0.71 -8.67
N ILE A 71 -11.99 0.51 -8.21
CA ILE A 71 -11.26 0.77 -6.96
C ILE A 71 -12.17 1.63 -6.10
N GLN A 72 -12.40 1.19 -4.86
CA GLN A 72 -13.07 1.99 -3.85
C GLN A 72 -12.08 2.32 -2.75
N GLU A 73 -11.88 3.62 -2.54
CA GLU A 73 -11.12 4.12 -1.40
C GLU A 73 -12.07 4.42 -0.25
N GLY A 74 -11.71 3.97 0.96
CA GLY A 74 -12.54 4.13 2.13
C GLY A 74 -13.83 3.30 2.10
N LEU A 75 -14.54 3.34 3.22
CA LEU A 75 -15.81 2.65 3.44
C LEU A 75 -17.02 3.52 3.06
N GLY A 76 -16.80 4.80 2.70
CA GLY A 76 -17.88 5.75 2.44
C GLY A 76 -18.58 6.20 3.72
N ILE A 77 -17.92 6.03 4.86
CA ILE A 77 -18.41 6.40 6.19
C ILE A 77 -17.37 7.33 6.80
N GLU A 78 -17.67 8.63 6.79
CA GLU A 78 -16.75 9.71 7.16
C GLU A 78 -16.02 9.48 8.50
N LYS A 79 -16.70 8.87 9.48
CA LYS A 79 -16.15 8.52 10.79
C LYS A 79 -14.95 7.56 10.71
N TYR A 80 -14.97 6.59 9.78
CA TYR A 80 -13.94 5.56 9.65
C TYR A 80 -12.88 5.90 8.59
N ASP A 81 -13.26 6.70 7.59
CA ASP A 81 -12.36 7.12 6.52
C ASP A 81 -11.30 8.11 7.04
N ASN A 82 -11.66 8.96 8.00
CA ASN A 82 -10.74 9.94 8.59
C ASN A 82 -9.60 9.31 9.42
N GLU A 83 -9.81 8.11 9.96
CA GLU A 83 -8.82 7.41 10.79
C GLU A 83 -7.88 6.49 9.99
N GLY A 84 -8.13 6.36 8.68
CA GLY A 84 -7.46 5.38 7.83
C GLY A 84 -7.89 3.97 8.21
N ALA A 85 -9.07 3.59 7.75
CA ALA A 85 -9.52 2.21 7.52
C ALA A 85 -8.97 1.14 8.51
N ARG A 86 -9.15 1.36 9.82
CA ARG A 86 -9.17 0.22 10.74
C ARG A 86 -10.58 -0.38 10.71
N PRO A 87 -10.75 -1.67 10.37
CA PRO A 87 -12.01 -2.34 10.68
C PRO A 87 -12.13 -2.39 12.21
N HIS A 88 -13.00 -1.56 12.77
CA HIS A 88 -13.48 -1.75 14.12
C HIS A 88 -14.50 -2.90 14.06
N TYR A 89 -14.09 -4.07 14.55
CA TYR A 89 -14.98 -5.20 14.83
C TYR A 89 -15.88 -4.89 16.03
#